data_AF-A0A9C8H9S5-F1
#
_entry.id   AF-A0A9C8H9S5-F1
#
_cell.length_a   1.000
_cell.length_b   1.000
_cell.length_c   1.000
_cell.angle_alpha   90.00
_cell.angle_beta   90.00
_cell.angle_gamma   90.00
#
_symmetry.space_group_name_H-M   'P 1'
#
loop_
_entity.id
_entity.type
_entity.pdbx_description
1 polymer ?
#
loop_
_entity_poly.entity_id
_entity_poly.type
_entity_poly.pdbx_seq_one_letter_code
_entity_poly.pdbx_strand_id
1 'polypeptide(L)' 'MKKKVTRREQFLAEMDAVVPWGRLLALIAPHYPKAGPKGGRPPMPLEVMLRVYFLQNWYALSDPMAEETLYDS' A
#
# COMPACT_ATOMS: atom_id res chain seq x y z
N MET A 1 32.61 1.15 -6.27
CA MET A 1 31.65 1.29 -7.39
C MET A 1 30.37 1.92 -6.86
N LYS A 2 29.93 3.07 -7.40
CA LYS A 2 28.63 3.66 -7.02
C LYS A 2 27.51 2.82 -7.65
N LYS A 3 26.60 2.28 -6.84
CA LYS A 3 25.42 1.55 -7.34
C LYS A 3 24.58 2.53 -8.17
N LYS A 4 24.26 2.18 -9.41
CA LYS A 4 23.44 3.01 -10.29
C LYS A 4 22.01 2.97 -9.74
N VAL A 5 21.50 4.12 -9.28
CA VAL A 5 20.12 4.23 -8.81
C VAL A 5 19.19 4.01 -9.99
N THR A 6 18.27 3.06 -9.85
CA THR A 6 17.25 2.78 -10.87
C THR A 6 16.17 3.86 -10.85
N ARG A 7 15.48 4.09 -11.98
CA ARG A 7 14.33 5.02 -12.03
C ARG A 7 13.25 4.67 -10.99
N ARG A 8 13.07 3.37 -10.70
CA ARG A 8 12.15 2.89 -9.66
C ARG A 8 12.59 3.29 -8.25
N GLU A 9 13.87 3.11 -7.91
CA GLU A 9 14.42 3.51 -6.60
C GLU A 9 14.29 5.03 -6.42
N GLN A 10 14.53 5.82 -7.48
CA GLN A 10 14.37 7.27 -7.44
C GLN A 10 12.90 7.70 -7.22
N PHE A 11 11.97 7.11 -7.95
CA PHE A 11 10.53 7.37 -7.78
C PHE A 11 10.03 7.03 -6.37
N LEU A 12 10.48 5.90 -5.80
CA LEU A 12 10.14 5.51 -4.43
C LEU A 12 10.69 6.51 -3.40
N ALA A 13 11.90 7.05 -3.62
CA ALA A 13 12.47 8.08 -2.75
C ALA A 13 11.72 9.41 -2.84
N GLU A 14 11.31 9.82 -4.03
CA GLU A 14 10.50 11.02 -4.24
C GLU A 14 9.13 10.88 -3.57
N MET A 15 8.49 9.72 -3.73
CA MET A 15 7.27 9.35 -3.01
C MET A 15 7.45 9.49 -1.49
N ASP A 16 8.50 8.88 -0.93
CA ASP A 16 8.76 8.91 0.51
C ASP A 16 8.99 10.34 1.04
N ALA A 17 9.48 11.25 0.20
CA ALA A 17 9.68 12.64 0.56
C ALA A 17 8.39 13.49 0.53
N VAL A 18 7.46 13.18 -0.37
CA VAL A 18 6.25 14.02 -0.59
C VAL A 18 5.01 13.52 0.14
N VAL A 19 4.90 12.22 0.40
CA VAL A 19 3.72 11.65 1.04
C VAL A 19 3.81 11.81 2.55
N PRO A 20 2.79 12.39 3.22
CA PRO A 20 2.77 12.54 4.67
C PRO A 20 2.40 11.23 5.38
N TRP A 21 3.27 10.22 5.29
CA TRP A 21 3.00 8.85 5.74
C TRP A 21 2.47 8.76 7.16
N GLY A 22 3.13 9.40 8.13
CA GLY A 22 2.72 9.34 9.54
C GLY A 22 1.27 9.80 9.76
N ARG A 23 0.84 10.85 9.04
CA ARG A 23 -0.52 11.38 9.14
C ARG A 23 -1.54 10.40 8.54
N LEU A 24 -1.22 9.83 7.37
CA LEU A 24 -2.10 8.87 6.69
C LEU A 24 -2.22 7.57 7.49
N LEU A 25 -1.10 7.05 8.00
CA LEU A 25 -1.09 5.86 8.83
C LEU A 25 -1.91 6.07 10.11
N ALA A 26 -1.76 7.22 10.78
CA ALA A 26 -2.53 7.53 11.98
C ALA A 26 -4.04 7.61 11.71
N LEU A 27 -4.43 8.12 10.54
CA LEU A 27 -5.84 8.19 10.13
C LEU A 27 -6.43 6.81 9.84
N ILE A 28 -5.65 5.90 9.24
CA ILE A 28 -6.13 4.58 8.80
C ILE A 28 -6.03 3.54 9.92
N ALA A 29 -5.04 3.64 10.81
CA ALA A 29 -4.74 2.66 11.85
C ALA A 29 -5.95 2.23 12.71
N PRO A 30 -6.89 3.11 13.10
CA PRO A 30 -8.08 2.70 13.86
C PRO A 30 -9.00 1.75 13.09
N HIS A 31 -8.97 1.80 11.76
CA HIS A 31 -9.83 1.03 10.86
C HIS A 31 -9.13 -0.19 10.26
N TYR A 32 -7.80 -0.28 10.39
CA TYR A 32 -7.04 -1.37 9.79
C TYR A 32 -7.31 -2.69 10.53
N PRO A 33 -7.61 -3.79 9.81
CA PRO A 33 -7.91 -5.06 10.44
C PRO A 33 -6.77 -5.52 11.34
N LYS A 34 -7.14 -5.98 12.53
CA LYS A 34 -6.24 -6.67 13.45
C LYS A 34 -6.43 -8.16 13.28
N ALA A 35 -5.39 -8.94 13.58
CA ALA A 35 -5.49 -10.39 13.59
C ALA A 35 -6.67 -10.82 14.49
N GLY A 36 -7.63 -11.53 13.90
CA GLY A 36 -8.85 -11.94 14.59
C GLY A 36 -8.59 -13.06 15.61
N PRO A 37 -9.43 -13.20 16.64
CA PRO A 37 -9.27 -14.21 17.70
C PRO A 37 -9.43 -15.66 17.20
N LYS A 38 -10.07 -15.86 16.04
CA LYS A 38 -10.28 -17.19 15.45
C LYS A 38 -9.08 -17.72 14.65
N GLY A 39 -8.01 -16.95 14.50
CA GLY A 39 -6.86 -17.31 13.68
C GLY A 39 -7.18 -17.23 12.18
N GLY A 40 -6.20 -16.76 11.40
CA GLY A 40 -6.28 -16.55 9.97
C GLY A 40 -4.97 -15.96 9.46
N ARG A 41 -4.84 -15.77 8.15
CA ARG A 41 -3.65 -15.10 7.60
C ARG A 41 -3.54 -13.70 8.23
N PRO A 42 -2.42 -13.36 8.90
CA PRO A 42 -2.27 -12.04 9.49
C PRO A 42 -2.36 -10.98 8.38
N PRO A 43 -3.05 -9.86 8.63
CA PRO A 43 -3.04 -8.75 7.69
C PRO A 43 -1.61 -8.25 7.50
N MET A 44 -1.30 -7.82 6.27
CA MET A 44 -0.02 -7.21 5.96
C MET A 44 0.22 -5.99 6.86
N PRO A 45 1.46 -5.58 7.19
CA PRO A 45 1.66 -4.36 7.93
C PRO A 45 1.02 -3.16 7.19
N LEU A 46 0.27 -2.33 7.93
CA LEU A 46 -0.49 -1.20 7.38
C LEU A 46 0.37 -0.31 6.47
N GLU A 47 1.59 0.00 6.89
CA GLU A 47 2.51 0.84 6.11
C GLU A 47 2.90 0.21 4.77
N VAL A 48 3.16 -1.10 4.75
CA VAL A 48 3.47 -1.82 3.52
C VAL A 48 2.24 -1.83 2.61
N MET A 49 1.06 -2.08 3.18
CA MET A 49 -0.16 -2.18 2.42
C MET A 49 -0.56 -0.83 1.80
N LEU A 50 -0.40 0.26 2.56
CA LEU A 50 -0.65 1.61 2.06
C LEU A 50 0.31 1.98 0.91
N ARG A 51 1.60 1.65 1.03
CA ARG A 51 2.57 1.86 -0.06
C ARG A 51 2.21 1.09 -1.32
N VAL A 52 1.80 -0.17 -1.20
CA VAL A 52 1.36 -0.99 -2.33
C VAL A 52 0.14 -0.38 -3.00
N TYR A 53 -0.83 0.10 -2.23
CA TYR A 53 -2.03 0.75 -2.78
C TYR A 53 -1.70 2.01 -3.59
N PHE A 54 -0.79 2.84 -3.09
CA PHE A 54 -0.35 4.05 -3.80
C PHE A 54 0.39 3.69 -5.09
N LEU A 55 1.26 2.68 -5.06
CA LEU A 55 1.92 2.15 -6.25
C LEU A 55 0.91 1.62 -7.27
N GLN A 56 -0.08 0.85 -6.83
CA GLN A 56 -1.13 0.35 -7.69
C GLN A 56 -1.89 1.48 -8.38
N ASN A 57 -2.31 2.49 -7.61
CA ASN A 57 -3.03 3.65 -8.14
C ASN A 57 -2.19 4.47 -9.14
N TRP A 58 -0.90 4.69 -8.88
CA TRP A 58 -0.04 5.47 -9.77
C TRP A 58 0.42 4.73 -11.02
N TYR A 59 0.60 3.42 -10.94
CA TYR A 59 0.93 2.59 -12.10
C TYR A 59 -0.31 2.06 -12.84
N ALA A 60 -1.51 2.50 -12.45
CA ALA A 60 -2.79 2.00 -12.95
C ALA A 60 -2.88 0.46 -12.93
N LEU A 61 -2.25 -0.16 -11.92
CA LEU A 61 -2.37 -1.58 -11.65
C LEU A 61 -3.68 -1.75 -10.87
N SER A 62 -4.83 -1.67 -11.54
CA SER A 62 -6.07 -2.17 -10.96
C SER A 62 -5.89 -3.68 -10.72
N ASP A 63 -6.46 -4.19 -9.64
CA ASP A 63 -6.72 -5.63 -9.53
C ASP A 63 -8.11 -5.84 -10.14
N PRO A 64 -8.22 -6.28 -11.41
CA PRO A 64 -9.51 -6.33 -12.09
C PRO A 64 -10.50 -7.28 -11.40
N MET A 65 -9.99 -8.29 -10.69
CA MET A 65 -10.84 -9.21 -9.92
C MET A 65 -11.52 -8.53 -8.73
N ALA A 66 -10.88 -7.53 -8.11
CA ALA A 66 -11.46 -6.79 -7.00
C ALA A 66 -12.58 -5.84 -7.45
N GLU A 67 -12.44 -5.25 -8.65
CA GLU A 67 -13.48 -4.43 -9.25
C GLU A 67 -14.70 -5.27 -9.66
N GLU A 68 -14.51 -6.44 -10.30
CA GLU A 68 -15.62 -7.34 -10.65
C GLU A 68 -16.38 -7.84 -9.41
N THR A 69 -15.69 -8.17 -8.31
CA THR A 69 -16.33 -8.66 -7.09
C THR A 69 -17.24 -7.60 -6.42
N LEU A 70 -16.97 -6.31 -6.65
CA LEU A 70 -17.77 -5.20 -6.11
C LEU A 70 -19.02 -4.89 -6.95
N TYR A 71 -19.02 -5.21 -8.24
CA TYR A 71 -20.18 -4.99 -9.12
C TYR A 71 -21.20 -6.13 -9.10
N ASP A 72 -20.83 -7.32 -8.60
CA ASP A 72 -21.70 -8.50 -8.48
C ASP A 72 -22.42 -8.62 -7.11
N SER A 73 -22.50 -7.53 -6.32
CA SER A 73 -23.22 -7.46 -5.03
C SER A 73 -24.44 -6.53 -5.05
#